data_AF-A0A199VIW2-F1
#
_entry.id   AF-A0A199VIW2-F1
#
_cell.length_a   1.000
_cell.length_b   1.000
_cell.length_c   1.000
_cell.angle_alpha   90.00
_cell.angle_beta   90.00
_cell.angle_gamma   90.00
#
_symmetry.space_group_name_H-M   'P 1'
#
loop_
_entity.id
_entity.type
_entity.pdbx_description
1 polymer ?
#
loop_
_entity_poly.entity_id
_entity_poly.type
_entity_poly.pdbx_seq_one_letter_code
_entity_poly.pdbx_strand_id
1 'polypeptide(L)'
;MTVVANEHNHELIVSPSKTRFFRSHRNITNEQKELIHMLNEQNISTSHIMAFMQAREGGRHNIQFTHKDLSNKDFRTKDGEPTLWSDDPIEKDARRLYTRNIFSEFKTQLRATTSYKLIELENDSLYKISPISHPSSSRQRMCTYTVTVVRSENIVSCTCKLFEFYGLLCAHALKVMHYIEIYNIPSRYILKRWTNNAKKGLPSNSVEISGGSSFCNLEGSKSLKAFETACQIIRQGVDTLTSISQIFEIEEATLKEPSDDLQRIVISQSSQVNILTLECTIKDPPHSQCKGKRRPQRFKLTIEKKIIDKVPPNDQ
;
A
#
# COMPACT_ATOMS: atom_id res chain seq x y z
N MET A 1 -40.40 -19.87 37.70
CA MET A 1 -39.04 -20.01 37.13
C MET A 1 -38.99 -21.34 36.40
N THR A 2 -38.82 -21.32 35.08
CA THR A 2 -38.59 -22.53 34.27
C THR A 2 -37.12 -22.89 34.36
N VAL A 3 -36.80 -24.03 34.95
CA VAL A 3 -35.43 -24.55 35.05
C VAL A 3 -35.11 -25.24 33.74
N VAL A 4 -34.16 -24.70 32.98
CA VAL A 4 -33.66 -25.33 31.76
C VAL A 4 -32.72 -26.45 32.18
N ALA A 5 -33.08 -27.69 31.87
CA ALA A 5 -32.18 -28.83 32.04
C ALA A 5 -31.09 -28.77 30.96
N ASN A 6 -29.83 -28.63 31.37
CA ASN A 6 -28.66 -28.59 30.49
C ASN A 6 -28.18 -30.00 30.07
N GLU A 7 -29.10 -30.95 29.97
CA GLU A 7 -28.78 -32.30 29.52
C GLU A 7 -28.77 -32.35 28.00
N HIS A 8 -27.59 -32.58 27.42
CA HIS A 8 -27.42 -32.75 25.99
C HIS A 8 -27.41 -34.24 25.64
N ASN A 9 -28.11 -34.61 24.57
CA ASN A 9 -28.16 -35.97 24.03
C ASN A 9 -26.92 -36.33 23.18
N HIS A 10 -25.88 -35.50 23.22
CA HIS A 10 -24.61 -35.70 22.54
C HIS A 10 -23.49 -35.04 23.34
N GLU A 11 -22.26 -35.52 23.15
CA GLU A 11 -21.09 -34.83 23.70
C GLU A 11 -20.98 -33.41 23.11
N LEU A 12 -20.82 -32.43 23.99
CA LEU A 12 -20.56 -31.06 23.56
C LEU A 12 -19.15 -31.00 22.95
N ILE A 13 -19.05 -30.39 21.77
CA ILE A 13 -17.76 -30.16 21.13
C ILE A 13 -16.99 -29.16 21.98
N VAL A 14 -16.02 -29.66 22.75
CA VAL A 14 -15.20 -28.87 23.67
C VAL A 14 -14.21 -27.96 22.93
N SER A 15 -13.93 -28.25 21.66
CA SER A 15 -12.93 -27.53 20.87
C SER A 15 -13.53 -26.29 20.18
N PRO A 16 -13.15 -25.06 20.58
CA PRO A 16 -13.61 -23.83 19.95
C PRO A 16 -13.17 -23.71 18.48
N SER A 17 -12.22 -24.55 18.03
CA SER A 17 -11.63 -24.50 16.69
C SER A 17 -12.64 -24.68 15.55
N LYS A 18 -13.73 -25.43 15.79
CA LYS A 18 -14.75 -25.73 14.77
C LYS A 18 -15.95 -24.79 14.80
N THR A 19 -16.11 -23.99 15.86
CA THR A 19 -17.31 -23.14 16.04
C THR A 19 -17.44 -22.06 14.96
N ARG A 20 -16.31 -21.53 14.49
CA ARG A 20 -16.24 -20.58 13.35
C ARG A 20 -16.85 -21.08 12.04
N PHE A 21 -17.08 -22.39 11.88
CA PHE A 21 -17.73 -22.90 10.68
C PHE A 21 -19.26 -22.79 10.76
N PHE A 22 -19.84 -22.54 11.94
CA PHE A 22 -21.26 -22.28 12.06
C PHE A 22 -21.59 -20.83 11.71
N ARG A 23 -22.58 -20.63 10.84
CA ARG A 23 -22.97 -19.29 10.36
C ARG A 23 -23.35 -18.34 11.50
N SER A 24 -23.98 -18.85 12.57
CA SER A 24 -24.35 -18.09 13.77
C SER A 24 -23.14 -17.55 14.54
N HIS A 25 -21.99 -18.20 14.42
CA HIS A 25 -20.75 -17.84 15.10
C HIS A 25 -19.76 -17.11 14.17
N ARG A 26 -20.12 -16.89 12.91
CA ARG A 26 -19.30 -16.13 11.94
C ARG A 26 -19.66 -14.66 12.02
N ASN A 27 -18.88 -13.92 12.80
CA ASN A 27 -18.96 -12.46 12.85
C ASN A 27 -17.58 -11.84 12.53
N ILE A 28 -17.61 -10.54 12.20
CA ILE A 28 -16.40 -9.70 12.13
C ILE A 28 -16.73 -8.49 12.98
N THR A 29 -15.89 -8.19 13.97
CA THR A 29 -16.08 -7.05 14.86
C THR A 29 -15.93 -5.73 14.08
N ASN A 30 -16.39 -4.61 14.65
CA ASN A 30 -16.26 -3.32 13.98
C ASN A 30 -14.79 -2.88 13.85
N GLU A 31 -13.98 -3.09 14.88
CA GLU A 31 -12.53 -2.85 14.84
C GLU A 31 -11.84 -3.66 13.73
N GLN A 32 -12.20 -4.94 13.60
CA GLN A 32 -11.67 -5.79 12.53
C GLN A 32 -12.11 -5.25 11.16
N LYS A 33 -13.35 -4.79 11.00
CA LYS A 33 -13.82 -4.18 9.74
C LYS A 33 -13.05 -2.91 9.39
N GLU A 34 -12.80 -2.02 10.34
CA GLU A 34 -12.06 -0.77 10.12
C GLU A 34 -10.62 -1.04 9.69
N LEU A 35 -9.95 -1.97 10.38
CA LEU A 35 -8.62 -2.41 9.98
C LEU A 35 -8.61 -3.03 8.58
N ILE A 36 -9.54 -3.94 8.30
CA ILE A 36 -9.66 -4.56 6.99
C ILE A 36 -9.89 -3.51 5.90
N HIS A 37 -10.71 -2.49 6.18
CA HIS A 37 -10.98 -1.38 5.28
C HIS A 37 -9.69 -0.61 4.94
N MET A 38 -8.95 -0.18 5.96
CA MET A 38 -7.68 0.52 5.81
C MET A 38 -6.69 -0.29 4.96
N LEU A 39 -6.55 -1.60 5.22
CA LEU A 39 -5.65 -2.45 4.45
C LEU A 39 -6.09 -2.59 2.99
N ASN A 40 -7.39 -2.66 2.75
CA ASN A 40 -7.96 -2.71 1.41
C ASN A 40 -7.75 -1.39 0.64
N GLU A 41 -7.80 -0.24 1.33
CA GLU A 41 -7.45 1.07 0.75
C GLU A 41 -5.99 1.17 0.31
N GLN A 42 -5.09 0.45 1.00
CA GLN A 42 -3.69 0.32 0.61
C GLN A 42 -3.46 -0.78 -0.45
N ASN A 43 -4.51 -1.23 -1.13
CA ASN A 43 -4.48 -2.23 -2.20
C ASN A 43 -3.92 -3.60 -1.77
N ILE A 44 -4.03 -3.94 -0.49
CA ILE A 44 -3.61 -5.25 0.02
C ILE A 44 -4.69 -6.27 -0.35
N SER A 45 -4.29 -7.36 -1.01
CA SER A 45 -5.24 -8.38 -1.45
C SER A 45 -5.97 -9.02 -0.27
N THR A 46 -7.21 -9.45 -0.48
CA THR A 46 -8.02 -10.15 0.52
C THR A 46 -7.29 -11.35 1.14
N SER A 47 -6.45 -12.05 0.36
CA SER A 47 -5.61 -13.15 0.84
C SER A 47 -4.56 -12.68 1.85
N HIS A 48 -3.87 -11.57 1.56
CA HIS A 48 -2.88 -10.98 2.47
C HIS A 48 -3.55 -10.37 3.70
N ILE A 49 -4.71 -9.74 3.56
CA ILE A 49 -5.51 -9.26 4.69
C ILE A 49 -5.90 -10.43 5.58
N MET A 50 -6.39 -11.53 5.00
CA MET A 50 -6.75 -12.72 5.77
C MET A 50 -5.55 -13.32 6.52
N ALA A 51 -4.37 -13.33 5.90
CA ALA A 51 -3.13 -13.77 6.56
C ALA A 51 -2.72 -12.83 7.70
N PHE A 52 -2.82 -11.52 7.48
CA PHE A 52 -2.55 -10.50 8.49
C PHE A 52 -3.49 -10.63 9.71
N MET A 53 -4.79 -10.80 9.47
CA MET A 53 -5.75 -11.04 10.54
C MET A 53 -5.39 -12.31 11.33
N GLN A 54 -4.96 -13.38 10.64
CA GLN A 54 -4.57 -14.64 11.30
C GLN A 54 -3.36 -14.43 12.20
N ALA A 55 -2.36 -13.69 11.73
CA ALA A 55 -1.17 -13.37 12.51
C ALA A 55 -1.47 -12.43 13.70
N ARG A 56 -2.41 -11.49 13.54
CA ARG A 56 -2.83 -10.58 14.60
C ARG A 56 -3.54 -11.31 15.74
N GLU A 57 -4.47 -12.20 15.39
CA GLU A 57 -5.31 -12.92 16.36
C GLU A 57 -4.63 -14.18 16.94
N GLY A 58 -3.34 -14.41 16.67
CA GLY A 58 -2.60 -15.56 17.23
C GLY A 58 -2.88 -16.89 16.53
N GLY A 59 -3.41 -16.86 15.30
CA GLY A 59 -3.57 -18.02 14.45
C GLY A 59 -4.95 -18.12 13.82
N ARG A 60 -5.07 -19.06 12.87
CA ARG A 60 -6.31 -19.24 12.12
C ARG A 60 -7.50 -19.51 13.05
N HIS A 61 -7.35 -20.41 14.02
CA HIS A 61 -8.44 -20.86 14.90
C HIS A 61 -9.07 -19.76 15.77
N ASN A 62 -8.39 -18.63 15.97
CA ASN A 62 -8.89 -17.51 16.78
C ASN A 62 -9.76 -16.52 16.00
N ILE A 63 -9.81 -16.66 14.67
CA ILE A 63 -10.69 -15.81 13.84
C ILE A 63 -12.05 -16.48 13.64
N GLN A 64 -13.11 -15.72 13.90
CA GLN A 64 -14.49 -16.18 13.81
C GLN A 64 -15.04 -16.18 12.37
N PHE A 65 -14.39 -15.50 11.42
CA PHE A 65 -14.83 -15.40 10.02
C PHE A 65 -13.87 -16.09 9.05
N THR A 66 -14.36 -16.56 7.90
CA THR A 66 -13.57 -17.23 6.87
C THR A 66 -13.08 -16.25 5.80
N HIS A 67 -12.17 -16.71 4.93
CA HIS A 67 -11.78 -15.96 3.73
C HIS A 67 -12.99 -15.60 2.85
N LYS A 68 -13.99 -16.47 2.78
CA LYS A 68 -15.22 -16.22 2.01
C LYS A 68 -16.05 -15.11 2.66
N ASP A 69 -16.10 -15.04 3.99
CA ASP A 69 -16.80 -13.96 4.69
C ASP A 69 -16.08 -12.61 4.49
N LEU A 70 -14.75 -12.63 4.46
CA LEU A 70 -13.90 -11.47 4.15
C LEU A 70 -14.04 -11.02 2.68
N SER A 71 -14.17 -11.96 1.74
CA SER A 71 -14.36 -11.65 0.31
C SER A 71 -15.80 -11.29 -0.04
N ASN A 72 -16.80 -11.85 0.66
CA ASN A 72 -18.22 -11.55 0.45
C ASN A 72 -18.59 -10.20 1.05
N LYS A 73 -17.90 -9.82 2.13
CA LYS A 73 -17.72 -8.40 2.47
C LYS A 73 -16.72 -7.84 1.48
N ASP A 74 -17.10 -7.79 0.20
CA ASP A 74 -16.58 -6.73 -0.63
C ASP A 74 -16.90 -5.46 0.18
N PHE A 75 -15.87 -4.90 0.81
CA PHE A 75 -15.91 -3.55 1.31
C PHE A 75 -16.01 -2.72 0.03
N ARG A 76 -17.23 -2.67 -0.52
CA ARG A 76 -17.80 -1.42 -1.01
C ARG A 76 -17.50 -0.49 0.14
N THR A 77 -16.39 0.22 -0.01
CA THR A 77 -16.08 1.43 0.74
C THR A 77 -17.44 2.09 0.92
N LYS A 78 -17.88 2.22 2.17
CA LYS A 78 -19.08 3.03 2.44
C LYS A 78 -18.82 4.48 2.01
N ASP A 79 -17.57 4.82 1.73
CA ASP A 79 -17.17 5.98 0.94
C ASP A 79 -17.67 5.79 -0.49
N GLY A 80 -18.56 6.68 -0.89
CA GLY A 80 -19.34 6.58 -2.14
C GLY A 80 -18.54 6.26 -3.40
N GLU A 81 -19.29 5.95 -4.45
CA GLU A 81 -18.77 5.69 -5.80
C GLU A 81 -17.55 6.57 -6.11
N PRO A 82 -16.45 5.99 -6.64
CA PRO A 82 -15.23 6.75 -6.93
C PRO A 82 -15.56 8.08 -7.60
N THR A 83 -15.03 9.16 -7.04
CA THR A 83 -15.26 10.51 -7.56
C THR A 83 -14.76 10.59 -9.00
N LEU A 84 -15.60 11.15 -9.86
CA LEU A 84 -15.26 11.48 -11.23
C LEU A 84 -14.40 12.74 -11.23
N TRP A 85 -13.44 12.81 -12.14
CA TRP A 85 -12.68 14.01 -12.40
C TRP A 85 -13.42 14.98 -13.33
N SER A 86 -14.15 14.45 -14.31
CA SER A 86 -14.96 15.21 -15.24
C SER A 86 -16.32 14.54 -15.48
N ASP A 87 -17.20 15.19 -16.25
CA ASP A 87 -18.49 14.60 -16.62
C ASP A 87 -18.39 13.66 -17.85
N ASP A 88 -17.18 13.20 -18.16
CA ASP A 88 -16.84 12.45 -19.37
C ASP A 88 -17.53 11.07 -19.39
N PRO A 89 -18.26 10.71 -20.46
CA PRO A 89 -18.92 9.42 -20.54
C PRO A 89 -17.93 8.24 -20.45
N ILE A 90 -16.70 8.37 -20.97
CA ILE A 90 -15.73 7.27 -20.90
C ILE A 90 -15.26 7.04 -19.47
N GLU A 91 -15.21 8.09 -18.64
CA GLU A 91 -14.88 7.99 -17.23
C GLU A 91 -16.01 7.29 -16.46
N LYS A 92 -17.27 7.66 -16.75
CA LYS A 92 -18.45 6.99 -16.18
C LYS A 92 -18.50 5.51 -16.55
N ASP A 93 -18.16 5.19 -17.80
CA ASP A 93 -18.06 3.81 -18.30
C ASP A 93 -16.96 3.03 -17.59
N ALA A 94 -15.76 3.60 -17.49
CA ALA A 94 -14.63 3.03 -16.76
C ALA A 94 -14.96 2.74 -15.29
N ARG A 95 -15.63 3.68 -14.61
CA ARG A 95 -16.03 3.52 -13.19
C ARG A 95 -16.97 2.33 -13.00
N ARG A 96 -17.87 2.09 -13.96
CA ARG A 96 -18.82 0.98 -13.92
C ARG A 96 -18.15 -0.36 -14.20
N LEU A 97 -17.15 -0.39 -15.09
CA LEU A 97 -16.51 -1.61 -15.57
C LEU A 97 -15.36 -2.08 -14.67
N TYR A 98 -14.50 -1.16 -14.24
CA TYR A 98 -13.25 -1.50 -13.57
C TYR A 98 -13.38 -1.62 -12.05
N THR A 99 -12.45 -2.36 -11.45
CA THR A 99 -12.22 -2.30 -10.00
C THR A 99 -11.75 -0.90 -9.59
N ARG A 100 -11.96 -0.50 -8.33
CA ARG A 100 -11.59 0.83 -7.82
C ARG A 100 -10.14 1.23 -8.12
N ASN A 101 -9.21 0.28 -7.93
CA ASN A 101 -7.77 0.51 -8.13
C ASN A 101 -7.47 0.79 -9.60
N ILE A 102 -8.03 -0.03 -10.48
CA ILE A 102 -7.85 0.12 -11.92
C ILE A 102 -8.54 1.38 -12.44
N PHE A 103 -9.71 1.72 -11.90
CA PHE A 103 -10.35 2.99 -12.20
C PHE A 103 -9.48 4.18 -11.79
N SER A 104 -8.77 4.10 -10.66
CA SER A 104 -7.81 5.14 -10.25
C SER A 104 -6.67 5.31 -11.26
N GLU A 105 -6.08 4.22 -11.74
CA GLU A 105 -5.05 4.26 -12.78
C GLU A 105 -5.58 4.80 -14.10
N PHE A 106 -6.79 4.39 -14.49
CA PHE A 106 -7.49 4.92 -15.66
C PHE A 106 -7.69 6.43 -15.55
N LYS A 107 -8.12 6.95 -14.39
CA LYS A 107 -8.25 8.39 -14.15
C LYS A 107 -6.92 9.13 -14.32
N THR A 108 -5.81 8.54 -13.89
CA THR A 108 -4.47 9.12 -14.11
C THR A 108 -4.16 9.22 -15.60
N GLN A 109 -4.45 8.18 -16.38
CA GLN A 109 -4.28 8.20 -17.84
C GLN A 109 -5.22 9.22 -18.51
N LEU A 110 -6.48 9.30 -18.08
CA LEU A 110 -7.47 10.23 -18.59
C LEU A 110 -7.06 11.68 -18.32
N ARG A 111 -6.60 12.00 -17.11
CA ARG A 111 -6.06 13.32 -16.76
C ARG A 111 -4.84 13.69 -17.60
N ALA A 112 -3.94 12.74 -17.82
CA ALA A 112 -2.74 12.98 -18.60
C ALA A 112 -3.04 13.37 -20.06
N THR A 113 -4.24 13.08 -20.61
CA THR A 113 -4.64 13.50 -21.96
C THR A 113 -4.57 15.02 -22.18
N THR A 114 -4.71 15.83 -21.12
CA THR A 114 -4.64 17.30 -21.21
C THR A 114 -3.23 17.80 -21.48
N SER A 115 -2.22 16.99 -21.15
CA SER A 115 -0.80 17.32 -21.31
C SER A 115 -0.28 17.05 -22.73
N TYR A 116 -1.14 16.59 -23.65
CA TYR A 116 -0.76 16.24 -25.02
C TYR A 116 -1.56 17.00 -26.06
N LYS A 117 -0.85 17.40 -27.14
CA LYS A 117 -1.44 17.86 -28.39
C LYS A 117 -1.60 16.70 -29.37
N LEU A 118 -2.64 16.78 -30.19
CA LEU A 118 -2.97 15.82 -31.24
C LEU A 118 -2.80 16.50 -32.61
N ILE A 119 -2.20 15.77 -33.55
CA ILE A 119 -2.09 16.15 -34.96
C ILE A 119 -2.54 14.95 -35.78
N GLU A 120 -3.52 15.13 -36.64
CA GLU A 120 -3.94 14.13 -37.62
C GLU A 120 -2.92 14.07 -38.76
N LEU A 121 -2.37 12.88 -39.03
CA LEU A 121 -1.37 12.66 -40.07
C LEU A 121 -2.00 12.06 -41.33
N GLU A 122 -2.95 11.16 -41.15
CA GLU A 122 -3.72 10.52 -42.20
C GLU A 122 -5.17 10.45 -41.74
N ASN A 123 -6.09 10.83 -42.62
CA ASN A 123 -7.50 11.04 -42.28
C ASN A 123 -8.11 9.79 -41.65
N ASP A 124 -8.63 9.92 -40.43
CA ASP A 124 -9.30 8.85 -39.68
C ASP A 124 -8.47 7.60 -39.35
N SER A 125 -7.18 7.54 -39.70
CA SER A 125 -6.35 6.32 -39.56
C SER A 125 -5.10 6.52 -38.70
N LEU A 126 -4.45 7.68 -38.75
CA LEU A 126 -3.14 7.88 -38.13
C LEU A 126 -3.03 9.26 -37.47
N TYR A 127 -2.69 9.23 -36.18
CA TYR A 127 -2.56 10.42 -35.35
C TYR A 127 -1.21 10.49 -34.68
N LYS A 128 -0.64 11.69 -34.60
CA LYS A 128 0.58 12.00 -33.83
C LYS A 128 0.21 12.69 -32.53
N ILE A 129 0.69 12.14 -31.42
CA ILE A 129 0.53 12.68 -30.08
C ILE A 129 1.87 13.20 -29.59
N SER A 130 1.92 14.45 -29.14
CA SER A 130 3.15 15.09 -28.65
C SER A 130 2.89 15.79 -27.32
N PRO A 131 3.84 15.78 -26.37
CA PRO A 131 3.70 16.57 -25.15
C PRO A 131 3.55 18.07 -25.47
N ILE A 132 2.74 18.77 -24.69
CA ILE A 132 2.68 20.23 -24.74
C ILE A 132 3.94 20.75 -24.04
N SER A 133 4.80 21.44 -24.78
CA SER A 133 6.03 22.03 -24.23
C SER A 133 5.70 23.23 -23.36
N HIS A 134 6.11 23.19 -22.10
CA HIS A 134 6.13 24.37 -21.25
C HIS A 134 7.53 25.00 -21.24
N PRO A 135 7.65 26.33 -21.36
CA PRO A 135 8.95 27.01 -21.43
C PRO A 135 9.83 26.81 -20.19
N SER A 136 9.28 26.34 -19.06
CA SER A 136 9.99 26.08 -17.81
C SER A 136 10.47 24.62 -17.63
N SER A 137 10.10 23.69 -18.51
CA SER A 137 10.35 22.24 -18.33
C SER A 137 11.61 21.78 -19.07
N SER A 138 12.79 22.04 -18.51
CA SER A 138 14.10 21.76 -19.14
C SER A 138 14.54 20.29 -19.17
N ARG A 139 13.69 19.32 -18.83
CA ARG A 139 14.13 17.91 -18.64
C ARG A 139 13.15 16.82 -19.06
N GLN A 140 12.08 17.14 -19.76
CA GLN A 140 11.17 16.08 -20.23
C GLN A 140 11.72 15.49 -21.53
N ARG A 141 12.06 14.19 -21.54
CA ARG A 141 12.20 13.45 -22.81
C ARG A 141 10.87 13.59 -23.54
N MET A 142 10.83 14.50 -24.52
CA MET A 142 9.67 14.74 -25.37
C MET A 142 9.53 13.59 -26.35
N CYS A 143 9.01 12.47 -25.87
CA CYS A 143 8.67 11.35 -26.73
C CYS A 143 7.33 11.66 -27.41
N THR A 144 7.35 11.73 -28.73
CA THR A 144 6.14 11.76 -29.55
C THR A 144 5.68 10.34 -29.82
N TYR A 145 4.38 10.12 -29.82
CA TYR A 145 3.76 8.82 -30.06
C TYR A 145 2.89 8.88 -31.30
N THR A 146 2.66 7.73 -31.90
CA THR A 146 1.68 7.58 -32.98
C THR A 146 0.58 6.64 -32.51
N VAL A 147 -0.63 6.94 -32.95
CA VAL A 147 -1.83 6.17 -32.66
C VAL A 147 -2.49 5.83 -33.98
N THR A 148 -2.64 4.54 -34.23
CA THR A 148 -3.30 3.98 -35.41
C THR A 148 -4.74 3.61 -35.04
N VAL A 149 -5.69 3.95 -35.91
CA VAL A 149 -7.11 3.67 -35.74
C VAL A 149 -7.60 2.82 -36.91
N VAL A 150 -8.30 1.74 -36.61
CA VAL A 150 -9.07 0.95 -37.60
C VAL A 150 -10.54 1.13 -37.27
N ARG A 151 -11.19 2.06 -37.99
CA ARG A 151 -12.53 2.54 -37.68
C ARG A 151 -13.62 1.46 -37.81
N SER A 152 -13.49 0.55 -38.78
CA SER A 152 -14.40 -0.59 -38.97
C SER A 152 -14.45 -1.54 -37.77
N GLU A 153 -13.37 -1.63 -37.00
CA GLU A 153 -13.23 -2.56 -35.87
C GLU A 153 -13.16 -1.85 -34.51
N ASN A 154 -13.25 -0.51 -34.47
CA ASN A 154 -13.00 0.31 -33.29
C ASN A 154 -11.68 -0.03 -32.58
N ILE A 155 -10.64 -0.34 -33.36
CA ILE A 155 -9.30 -0.63 -32.82
C ILE A 155 -8.49 0.64 -32.78
N VAL A 156 -7.95 0.95 -31.61
CA VAL A 156 -7.01 2.03 -31.35
C VAL A 156 -5.72 1.42 -30.78
N SER A 157 -4.60 1.61 -31.48
CA SER A 157 -3.30 1.08 -31.06
C SER A 157 -2.30 2.23 -30.97
N CYS A 158 -1.54 2.28 -29.87
CA CYS A 158 -0.54 3.31 -29.64
C CYS A 158 0.87 2.71 -29.60
N THR A 159 1.86 3.43 -30.14
CA THR A 159 3.27 3.00 -30.09
C THR A 159 3.88 2.99 -28.69
N CYS A 160 3.24 3.57 -27.68
CA CYS A 160 3.70 3.44 -26.28
C CYS A 160 3.47 2.05 -25.69
N LYS A 161 2.62 1.21 -26.31
CA LYS A 161 2.34 -0.18 -25.94
C LYS A 161 1.83 -0.41 -24.51
N LEU A 162 1.29 0.63 -23.85
CA LEU A 162 0.79 0.50 -22.48
C LEU A 162 -0.33 -0.54 -22.36
N PHE A 163 -1.20 -0.66 -23.36
CA PHE A 163 -2.26 -1.65 -23.33
C PHE A 163 -1.69 -3.07 -23.45
N GLU A 164 -0.72 -3.29 -24.33
CA GLU A 164 -0.08 -4.58 -24.52
C GLU A 164 0.70 -5.03 -23.28
N PHE A 165 1.36 -4.10 -22.57
CA PHE A 165 2.13 -4.42 -21.35
C PHE A 165 1.29 -4.47 -20.08
N TYR A 166 0.39 -3.51 -19.87
CA TYR A 166 -0.38 -3.35 -18.63
C TYR A 166 -1.85 -3.76 -18.77
N GLY A 167 -2.40 -3.68 -19.98
CA GLY A 167 -3.82 -3.94 -20.23
C GLY A 167 -4.72 -2.75 -19.94
N LEU A 168 -4.19 -1.53 -19.96
CA LEU A 168 -4.96 -0.28 -19.87
C LEU A 168 -4.65 0.64 -21.05
N LEU A 169 -5.68 1.36 -21.50
CA LEU A 169 -5.55 2.41 -22.49
C LEU A 169 -4.67 3.54 -21.93
N CYS A 170 -3.69 3.97 -22.71
CA CYS A 170 -2.84 5.10 -22.37
C CYS A 170 -3.53 6.44 -22.65
N ALA A 171 -3.00 7.50 -22.05
CA ALA A 171 -3.40 8.88 -22.34
C ALA A 171 -3.40 9.21 -23.84
N HIS A 172 -2.45 8.67 -24.62
CA HIS A 172 -2.36 8.93 -26.05
C HIS A 172 -3.55 8.32 -26.83
N ALA A 173 -3.90 7.06 -26.52
CA ALA A 173 -5.04 6.39 -27.15
C ALA A 173 -6.35 7.05 -26.72
N LEU A 174 -6.50 7.38 -25.44
CA LEU A 174 -7.68 8.09 -24.91
C LEU A 174 -7.87 9.46 -25.57
N LYS A 175 -6.78 10.22 -25.78
CA LYS A 175 -6.82 11.51 -26.48
C LYS A 175 -7.38 11.37 -27.90
N VAL A 176 -6.95 10.34 -28.62
CA VAL A 176 -7.45 10.06 -29.98
C VAL A 176 -8.90 9.59 -29.93
N MET A 177 -9.26 8.67 -29.02
CA MET A 177 -10.63 8.21 -28.84
C MET A 177 -11.61 9.36 -28.63
N HIS A 178 -11.25 10.36 -27.82
CA HIS A 178 -12.09 11.56 -27.66
C HIS A 178 -12.20 12.39 -28.95
N TYR A 179 -11.11 12.52 -29.70
CA TYR A 179 -11.10 13.27 -30.97
C TYR A 179 -11.99 12.61 -32.03
N ILE A 180 -12.00 11.28 -32.10
CA ILE A 180 -12.84 10.50 -33.01
C ILE A 180 -14.21 10.13 -32.41
N GLU A 181 -14.58 10.73 -31.28
CA GLU A 181 -15.89 10.61 -30.62
C GLU A 181 -16.25 9.18 -30.13
N ILE A 182 -15.26 8.38 -29.76
CA ILE A 182 -15.47 7.10 -29.07
C ILE A 182 -15.50 7.35 -27.56
N TYR A 183 -16.72 7.44 -27.02
CA TYR A 183 -16.95 7.76 -25.60
C TYR A 183 -17.18 6.55 -24.69
N ASN A 184 -17.14 5.32 -25.23
CA ASN A 184 -17.22 4.09 -24.44
C ASN A 184 -15.96 3.26 -24.66
N ILE A 185 -15.57 2.46 -23.67
CA ILE A 185 -14.41 1.58 -23.79
C ILE A 185 -14.81 0.39 -24.66
N PRO A 186 -14.20 0.18 -25.85
CA PRO A 186 -14.54 -0.98 -26.67
C PRO A 186 -14.23 -2.27 -25.92
N SER A 187 -15.08 -3.29 -26.11
CA SER A 187 -15.02 -4.56 -25.35
C SER A 187 -13.65 -5.24 -25.39
N ARG A 188 -12.93 -5.12 -26.51
CA ARG A 188 -11.53 -5.55 -26.70
C ARG A 188 -10.58 -5.05 -25.61
N TYR A 189 -10.79 -3.83 -25.11
CA TYR A 189 -9.92 -3.20 -24.12
C TYR A 189 -10.33 -3.51 -22.68
N ILE A 190 -11.41 -4.27 -22.48
CA ILE A 190 -11.92 -4.67 -21.17
C ILE A 190 -11.37 -6.07 -20.83
N LEU A 191 -10.33 -6.11 -20.01
CA LEU A 191 -9.73 -7.37 -19.57
C LEU A 191 -10.41 -7.89 -18.31
N LYS A 192 -10.80 -9.17 -18.31
CA LYS A 192 -11.52 -9.82 -17.18
C LYS A 192 -10.86 -9.56 -15.82
N ARG A 193 -9.53 -9.65 -15.74
CA ARG A 193 -8.74 -9.42 -14.51
C ARG A 193 -8.92 -8.02 -13.89
N TRP A 194 -9.34 -7.05 -14.70
CA TRP A 194 -9.50 -5.65 -14.31
C TRP A 194 -10.95 -5.27 -14.00
N THR A 195 -11.91 -6.13 -14.35
CA THR A 195 -13.33 -5.87 -14.13
C THR A 195 -13.74 -6.10 -12.68
N ASN A 196 -14.74 -5.36 -12.22
CA ASN A 196 -15.37 -5.56 -10.90
C ASN A 196 -15.94 -6.99 -10.71
N ASN A 197 -16.23 -7.69 -11.81
CA ASN A 197 -16.74 -9.05 -11.82
C ASN A 197 -15.63 -10.12 -11.88
N ALA A 198 -14.34 -9.75 -11.81
CA ALA A 198 -13.22 -10.71 -11.84
C ALA A 198 -13.31 -11.80 -10.76
N LYS A 199 -13.95 -11.50 -9.62
CA LYS A 199 -14.18 -12.43 -8.51
C LYS A 199 -15.52 -13.17 -8.58
N LYS A 200 -16.44 -12.77 -9.47
CA LYS A 200 -17.69 -13.50 -9.69
C LYS A 200 -17.34 -14.69 -10.58
N GLY A 201 -17.20 -15.85 -9.97
CA GLY A 201 -17.02 -17.12 -10.69
C GLY A 201 -18.09 -17.27 -11.77
N LEU A 202 -17.76 -18.02 -12.84
CA LEU A 202 -18.67 -18.28 -13.95
C LEU A 202 -20.08 -18.64 -13.45
N PRO A 203 -21.15 -18.20 -14.14
CA PRO A 203 -22.45 -18.79 -13.92
C PRO A 203 -22.33 -20.30 -14.16
N SER A 204 -22.76 -21.05 -13.14
CA SER A 204 -22.86 -22.50 -13.18
C SER A 204 -23.69 -22.89 -14.40
N ASN A 205 -23.05 -23.50 -15.40
CA ASN A 205 -23.68 -24.37 -16.37
C ASN A 205 -22.63 -25.38 -16.85
N SER A 206 -22.74 -26.58 -16.26
CA SER A 206 -22.40 -27.91 -16.78
C SER A 206 -21.13 -28.05 -17.63
N VAL A 207 -20.02 -28.49 -17.02
CA VAL A 207 -19.14 -29.54 -17.58
C VAL A 207 -18.55 -30.35 -16.43
N GLU A 208 -18.54 -31.66 -16.63
CA GLU A 208 -18.35 -32.75 -15.69
C GLU A 208 -16.95 -32.85 -15.06
N ILE A 209 -16.94 -33.53 -13.92
CA ILE A 209 -15.80 -33.89 -13.09
C ILE A 209 -14.90 -34.88 -13.84
N SER A 210 -13.60 -34.61 -13.88
CA SER A 210 -12.60 -35.68 -13.73
C SER A 210 -11.33 -35.15 -13.06
N GLY A 211 -10.77 -35.98 -12.19
CA GLY A 211 -9.95 -35.59 -11.05
C GLY A 211 -8.51 -35.18 -11.34
N GLY A 212 -7.89 -34.56 -10.32
CA GLY A 212 -6.48 -34.19 -10.35
C GLY A 212 -6.13 -33.18 -9.26
N SER A 213 -5.83 -33.68 -8.06
CA SER A 213 -5.25 -32.93 -6.95
C SER A 213 -3.97 -32.20 -7.38
N SER A 214 -4.03 -30.88 -7.54
CA SER A 214 -2.86 -30.01 -7.62
C SER A 214 -2.82 -29.11 -6.40
N PHE A 215 -2.26 -29.66 -5.32
CA PHE A 215 -1.74 -28.92 -4.19
C PHE A 215 -0.58 -28.06 -4.69
N CYS A 216 -0.84 -26.79 -4.99
CA CYS A 216 0.23 -25.85 -5.28
C CYS A 216 0.88 -25.43 -3.95
N ASN A 217 1.95 -26.15 -3.59
CA ASN A 217 2.97 -25.65 -2.69
C ASN A 217 3.53 -24.36 -3.29
N LEU A 218 3.08 -23.21 -2.79
CA LEU A 218 3.73 -21.94 -3.06
C LEU A 218 4.79 -21.72 -1.98
N GLU A 219 5.94 -22.37 -2.13
CA GLU A 219 7.18 -21.91 -1.53
C GLU A 219 7.57 -20.58 -2.18
N GLY A 220 7.21 -19.50 -1.51
CA GLY A 220 7.67 -18.15 -1.82
C GLY A 220 7.28 -17.26 -0.65
N SER A 221 8.21 -16.64 0.07
CA SER A 221 9.17 -15.72 -0.51
C SER A 221 10.01 -15.14 0.63
N LYS A 222 11.27 -14.76 0.34
CA LYS A 222 12.16 -14.06 1.28
C LYS A 222 11.50 -12.79 1.88
N SER A 223 10.48 -12.24 1.22
CA SER A 223 9.67 -11.11 1.71
C SER A 223 8.72 -11.46 2.86
N LEU A 224 8.21 -12.69 2.95
CA LEU A 224 7.37 -13.11 4.09
C LEU A 224 8.20 -13.12 5.39
N LYS A 225 9.41 -13.71 5.33
CA LYS A 225 10.34 -13.71 6.47
C LYS A 225 10.75 -12.29 6.86
N ALA A 226 11.07 -11.43 5.88
CA ALA A 226 11.39 -10.03 6.15
C ALA A 226 10.23 -9.26 6.79
N PHE A 227 8.99 -9.53 6.37
CA PHE A 227 7.78 -8.96 6.95
C PHE A 227 7.53 -9.45 8.38
N GLU A 228 7.69 -10.76 8.63
CA GLU A 228 7.57 -11.35 9.97
C GLU A 228 8.62 -10.76 10.92
N THR A 229 9.88 -10.67 10.49
CA THR A 229 10.95 -10.04 11.29
C THR A 229 10.63 -8.58 11.60
N ALA A 230 10.15 -7.80 10.62
CA ALA A 230 9.78 -6.40 10.84
C ALA A 230 8.63 -6.26 11.86
N CYS A 231 7.59 -7.10 11.76
CA CYS A 231 6.50 -7.09 12.73
C CYS A 231 6.96 -7.45 14.14
N GLN A 232 7.93 -8.36 14.27
CA GLN A 232 8.47 -8.80 15.55
C GLN A 232 9.30 -7.69 16.22
N ILE A 233 10.11 -6.96 15.46
CA ILE A 233 10.87 -5.80 15.94
C ILE A 233 9.93 -4.69 16.41
N ILE A 234 8.87 -4.41 15.64
CA ILE A 234 7.88 -3.39 16.00
C ILE A 234 7.18 -3.76 17.30
N ARG A 235 6.76 -5.02 17.46
CA ARG A 235 6.12 -5.50 18.70
C ARG A 235 7.04 -5.32 19.92
N GLN A 236 8.29 -5.76 19.82
CA GLN A 236 9.27 -5.59 20.90
C GLN A 236 9.48 -4.11 21.26
N GLY A 237 9.51 -3.21 20.27
CA GLY A 237 9.60 -1.77 20.53
C GLY A 237 8.35 -1.19 21.21
N VAL A 238 7.16 -1.69 20.88
CA VAL A 238 5.92 -1.27 21.55
C VAL A 238 5.89 -1.76 22.99
N ASP A 239 6.30 -3.00 23.25
CA ASP A 239 6.33 -3.58 24.59
C ASP A 239 7.28 -2.80 25.51
N THR A 240 8.49 -2.47 25.04
CA THR A 240 9.45 -1.68 25.82
C THR A 240 8.95 -0.28 26.11
N LEU A 241 8.35 0.41 25.13
CA LEU A 241 7.76 1.73 25.34
C LEU A 241 6.61 1.69 26.34
N THR A 242 5.80 0.63 26.32
CA THR A 242 4.69 0.44 27.26
C THR A 242 5.22 0.22 28.67
N SER A 243 6.26 -0.61 28.85
CA SER A 243 6.92 -0.80 30.15
C SER A 243 7.55 0.50 30.67
N ILE A 244 8.17 1.30 29.80
CA ILE A 244 8.73 2.59 30.19
C ILE A 244 7.61 3.56 30.63
N SER A 245 6.50 3.60 29.90
CA SER A 245 5.34 4.44 30.27
C SER A 245 4.78 4.06 31.64
N GLN A 246 4.67 2.76 31.93
CA GLN A 246 4.21 2.27 33.23
C GLN A 246 5.17 2.63 34.36
N ILE A 247 6.48 2.61 34.12
CA ILE A 247 7.48 3.04 35.10
C ILE A 247 7.31 4.52 35.43
N PHE A 248 7.12 5.38 34.41
CA PHE A 248 6.86 6.80 34.64
C PHE A 248 5.57 7.06 35.42
N GLU A 249 4.51 6.31 35.14
CA GLU A 249 3.24 6.41 35.89
C GLU A 249 3.40 5.98 37.36
N ILE A 250 4.20 4.94 37.63
CA ILE A 250 4.53 4.51 39.00
C ILE A 250 5.37 5.57 39.70
N GLU A 251 6.38 6.13 39.05
CA GLU A 251 7.27 7.14 39.63
C GLU A 251 6.50 8.43 39.97
N GLU A 252 5.55 8.83 39.11
CA GLU A 252 4.63 9.94 39.35
C GLU A 252 3.63 9.65 40.48
N ALA A 253 3.18 8.40 40.63
CA ALA A 253 2.27 7.99 41.70
C ALA A 253 2.97 7.94 43.07
N THR A 254 4.24 7.52 43.16
CA THR A 254 5.02 7.53 44.40
C THR A 254 5.32 8.93 44.95
N LEU A 255 5.19 9.99 44.15
CA LEU A 255 5.38 11.37 44.57
C LEU A 255 4.10 12.03 45.15
N LYS A 256 2.96 11.32 45.20
CA LYS A 256 1.64 11.87 45.57
C LYS A 256 1.04 11.33 46.90
N GLU A 257 1.78 10.60 47.73
CA GLU A 257 1.28 10.24 49.07
C GLU A 257 1.49 11.38 50.10
N PRO A 258 0.45 11.85 50.81
CA PRO A 258 0.51 13.01 51.69
C PRO A 258 0.88 12.62 53.12
N SER A 259 1.93 13.23 53.69
CA SER A 259 2.15 13.24 55.14
C SER A 259 1.98 14.66 55.67
N ASP A 260 0.97 14.81 56.53
CA ASP A 260 0.72 15.99 57.36
C ASP A 260 1.98 16.40 58.13
N ASP A 261 2.52 17.57 57.82
CA ASP A 261 2.96 18.59 58.80
C ASP A 261 3.66 19.73 58.05
N LEU A 262 2.90 20.75 57.70
CA LEU A 262 3.46 22.03 57.24
C LEU A 262 4.02 22.80 58.44
N GLN A 263 5.23 22.46 58.86
CA GLN A 263 6.10 23.40 59.56
C GLN A 263 7.37 23.66 58.74
N ARG A 264 7.28 24.75 57.96
CA ARG A 264 8.32 25.78 57.81
C ARG A 264 9.76 25.25 57.77
N ILE A 265 10.21 24.77 56.61
CA ILE A 265 11.65 24.64 56.37
C ILE A 265 12.12 25.79 55.48
N VAL A 266 12.69 26.76 56.19
CA VAL A 266 13.55 27.84 55.73
C VAL A 266 14.65 27.26 54.83
N ILE A 267 14.85 27.89 53.68
CA ILE A 267 16.04 27.72 52.85
C ILE A 267 17.24 28.14 53.72
N SER A 268 18.06 27.18 54.15
CA SER A 268 19.36 27.48 54.75
C SER A 268 20.37 26.37 54.49
N GLN A 269 21.57 26.84 54.16
CA GLN A 269 22.70 26.10 53.64
C GLN A 269 23.32 25.15 54.68
N SER A 270 24.00 24.12 54.14
CA SER A 270 25.08 23.34 54.76
C SER A 270 24.70 22.33 55.84
N SER A 271 24.84 21.04 55.52
CA SER A 271 25.65 20.07 56.28
C SER A 271 25.80 18.77 55.47
N GLN A 272 27.02 18.26 55.43
CA GLN A 272 27.52 17.19 54.57
C GLN A 272 26.82 15.84 54.80
N VAL A 273 26.54 15.11 53.70
CA VAL A 273 26.38 13.66 53.74
C VAL A 273 27.36 13.04 52.75
N ASN A 274 28.33 12.30 53.30
CA ASN A 274 29.31 11.49 52.58
C ASN A 274 28.61 10.47 51.68
N ILE A 275 28.70 10.66 50.37
CA ILE A 275 28.47 9.57 49.41
C ILE A 275 29.84 8.98 49.10
N LEU A 276 30.03 7.72 49.48
CA LEU A 276 31.18 6.91 49.11
C LEU A 276 31.31 6.90 47.58
N THR A 277 32.35 7.56 47.09
CA THR A 277 32.79 7.55 45.70
C THR A 277 33.24 6.14 45.31
N LEU A 278 32.38 5.41 44.61
CA LEU A 278 32.84 4.43 43.62
C LEU A 278 33.15 5.23 42.35
N GLU A 279 34.44 5.51 42.12
CA GLU A 279 34.91 6.08 40.87
C GLU A 279 34.65 5.09 39.72
N CYS A 280 33.51 5.22 39.05
CA CYS A 280 33.31 4.61 37.74
C CYS A 280 33.70 5.64 36.67
N THR A 281 34.89 5.49 36.11
CA THR A 281 35.30 6.25 34.93
C THR A 281 34.55 5.72 33.71
N ILE A 282 33.45 6.39 33.36
CA ILE A 282 32.72 6.16 32.11
C ILE A 282 33.61 6.64 30.96
N LYS A 283 34.04 5.72 30.09
CA LYS A 283 34.70 6.05 28.82
C LYS A 283 33.68 6.13 27.70
N ASP A 284 33.87 7.08 26.79
CA ASP A 284 33.06 7.20 25.59
C ASP A 284 33.17 5.93 24.71
N PRO A 285 32.07 5.52 24.06
CA PRO A 285 32.10 4.40 23.13
C PRO A 285 32.99 4.71 21.91
N PRO A 286 33.67 3.71 21.33
CA PRO A 286 34.57 3.94 20.21
C PRO A 286 33.82 4.49 18.99
N HIS A 287 34.30 5.61 18.46
CA HIS A 287 33.73 6.25 17.29
C HIS A 287 33.91 5.35 16.05
N SER A 288 32.82 4.77 15.54
CA SER A 288 32.84 4.01 14.29
C SER A 288 32.98 4.95 13.11
N GLN A 289 34.02 4.78 12.29
CA GLN A 289 34.09 5.48 11.01
C GLN A 289 33.04 4.92 10.05
N CYS A 290 32.05 5.72 9.69
CA CYS A 290 31.15 5.42 8.59
C CYS A 290 31.96 5.33 7.29
N LYS A 291 32.04 4.14 6.68
CA LYS A 291 32.47 4.00 5.28
C LYS A 291 31.45 4.72 4.39
N GLY A 292 31.72 6.00 4.11
CA GLY A 292 30.94 6.79 3.18
C GLY A 292 30.92 6.14 1.79
N LYS A 293 29.77 6.15 1.15
CA LYS A 293 29.62 5.83 -0.27
C LYS A 293 30.51 6.80 -1.05
N ARG A 294 31.37 6.30 -1.96
CA ARG A 294 32.24 7.16 -2.78
C ARG A 294 31.40 8.23 -3.49
N ARG A 295 31.79 9.50 -3.35
CA ARG A 295 31.20 10.62 -4.10
C ARG A 295 31.31 10.30 -5.60
N PRO A 296 30.24 10.39 -6.41
CA PRO A 296 30.39 10.30 -7.85
C PRO A 296 31.29 11.42 -8.33
N GLN A 297 32.26 11.07 -9.17
CA GLN A 297 33.26 12.00 -9.69
C GLN A 297 32.53 13.03 -10.56
N ARG A 298 32.54 14.29 -10.12
CA ARG A 298 32.01 15.42 -10.90
C ARG A 298 32.83 15.52 -12.18
N PHE A 299 32.22 15.29 -13.34
CA PHE A 299 32.85 15.62 -14.62
C PHE A 299 33.06 17.14 -14.65
N LYS A 300 34.31 17.57 -14.57
CA LYS A 300 34.69 18.98 -14.76
C LYS A 300 34.55 19.33 -16.24
N LEU A 301 33.91 20.47 -16.52
CA LEU A 301 33.88 21.07 -17.84
C LEU A 301 35.30 21.48 -18.26
N THR A 302 35.60 21.35 -19.55
CA THR A 302 36.94 21.52 -20.16
C THR A 302 37.62 22.86 -19.86
N ILE A 303 36.86 23.88 -19.46
CA ILE A 303 37.37 25.23 -19.17
C ILE A 303 38.22 25.27 -17.88
N GLU A 304 37.97 24.39 -16.89
CA GLU A 304 38.72 24.38 -15.62
C GLU A 304 40.11 23.71 -15.71
N LYS A 305 40.47 23.07 -16.83
CA LYS A 305 41.78 22.39 -16.97
C LYS A 305 42.93 23.33 -17.37
N LYS A 306 42.66 24.55 -17.84
CA LYS A 306 43.71 25.45 -18.38
C LYS A 306 44.36 26.40 -17.36
N ILE A 307 43.90 26.42 -16.10
CA ILE A 307 44.37 27.42 -15.11
C ILE A 307 45.45 26.86 -14.15
N ILE A 308 45.66 25.54 -14.09
CA ILE A 308 46.51 24.95 -13.04
C ILE A 308 47.99 24.80 -13.45
N ASP A 309 48.34 24.85 -14.74
CA ASP A 309 49.71 24.54 -15.20
C ASP A 309 50.67 25.76 -15.27
N LYS A 310 50.44 26.82 -14.49
CA LYS A 310 51.37 27.96 -14.44
C LYS A 310 51.64 28.47 -13.03
N VAL A 311 52.29 27.67 -12.20
CA VAL A 311 53.13 28.20 -11.10
C VAL A 311 54.37 27.29 -10.94
N PRO A 312 55.60 27.77 -11.21
CA PRO A 312 56.82 27.01 -10.93
C PRO A 312 57.20 27.11 -9.44
N PRO A 313 57.97 26.15 -8.91
CA PRO A 313 58.39 26.15 -7.52
C PRO A 313 59.52 27.17 -7.31
N ASN A 314 59.46 27.93 -6.22
CA ASN A 314 60.57 28.77 -5.79
C ASN A 314 61.23 28.13 -4.58
N ASP A 315 62.51 27.82 -4.73
CA ASP A 315 63.42 27.37 -3.69
C ASP A 315 63.69 28.51 -2.69
N GLN A 316 63.66 28.17 -1.39
CA GLN A 316 64.68 28.47 -0.36
C GLN A 316 64.21 27.98 1.01
#